data_AF-A0A3D3X4H2-F1
#
_entry.id   AF-A0A3D3X4H2-F1
#
_cell.length_a   1.000
_cell.length_b   1.000
_cell.length_c   1.000
_cell.angle_alpha   90.00
_cell.angle_beta   90.00
_cell.angle_gamma   90.00
#
_symmetry.space_group_name_H-M   'P 1'
#
loop_
_entity.id
_entity.type
_entity.pdbx_description
1 polymer ?
#
loop_
_entity_poly.entity_id
_entity_poly.type
_entity_poly.pdbx_seq_one_letter_code
_entity_poly.pdbx_strand_id
1 'polypeptide(L)'
;AWDLGTAWDWFLRGKSIFVFSWGDVGSLVQDESRSKIKGKLGASVLPGSYDVYDMNKNRWVRLKKPNIAGNTTGGSWQGVISAKSKNPEVVYSLYALMATEPVSMWNVNRGWTGVDPGVEIHFLPP
;
A
#
# COMPACT_ATOMS: atom_id res chain seq x y z
N ALA A 1 -10.23 -21.86 -7.44
CA ALA A 1 -8.86 -21.36 -7.21
C ALA A 1 -8.94 -20.27 -6.16
N TRP A 2 -7.91 -20.09 -5.32
CA TRP A 2 -7.85 -18.94 -4.42
C TRP A 2 -7.38 -17.74 -5.24
N ASP A 3 -8.30 -16.81 -5.52
CA ASP A 3 -8.00 -15.58 -6.25
C ASP A 3 -8.11 -14.36 -5.35
N LEU A 4 -7.75 -13.19 -5.90
CA LEU A 4 -7.75 -11.92 -5.19
C LEU A 4 -9.14 -11.59 -4.61
N GLY A 5 -10.19 -11.78 -5.41
CA GLY A 5 -11.58 -11.50 -5.01
C GLY A 5 -12.05 -12.39 -3.86
N THR A 6 -11.68 -13.66 -3.87
CA THR A 6 -12.00 -14.63 -2.82
C THR A 6 -11.33 -14.25 -1.50
N ALA A 7 -10.05 -13.86 -1.54
CA ALA A 7 -9.32 -13.42 -0.36
C ALA A 7 -9.96 -12.17 0.27
N TRP A 8 -10.34 -11.20 -0.57
CA TRP A 8 -11.03 -9.98 -0.13
C TRP A 8 -12.39 -10.29 0.50
N ASP A 9 -13.22 -11.09 -0.16
CA ASP A 9 -14.56 -11.41 0.36
C ASP A 9 -14.49 -12.12 1.72
N TRP A 10 -13.50 -13.00 1.93
CA TRP A 10 -13.27 -13.66 3.22
C TRP A 10 -12.94 -12.65 4.33
N PHE A 11 -12.02 -11.73 4.06
CA PHE A 11 -11.60 -10.70 5.02
C PHE A 11 -12.72 -9.69 5.30
N LEU A 12 -13.37 -9.15 4.26
CA LEU A 12 -14.46 -8.19 4.37
C LEU A 12 -15.66 -8.74 5.14
N ARG A 13 -15.91 -10.05 5.08
CA ARG A 13 -16.95 -10.73 5.86
C ARG A 13 -16.53 -11.05 7.31
N GLY A 14 -15.33 -10.68 7.73
CA GLY A 14 -14.81 -10.90 9.08
C GLY A 14 -14.37 -12.34 9.35
N LYS A 15 -14.05 -13.10 8.30
CA LYS A 15 -13.58 -14.50 8.43
C LYS A 15 -12.06 -14.63 8.52
N SER A 16 -11.32 -13.52 8.39
CA SER A 16 -9.89 -13.45 8.69
C SER A 16 -9.57 -12.12 9.37
N ILE A 17 -8.47 -12.09 10.13
CA ILE A 17 -7.97 -10.88 10.80
C ILE A 17 -6.94 -10.12 9.96
N PHE A 18 -6.33 -10.79 8.97
CA PHE A 18 -5.39 -10.21 8.02
C PHE A 18 -5.79 -10.56 6.59
N VAL A 19 -5.48 -9.65 5.67
CA VAL A 19 -5.48 -9.90 4.23
C VAL A 19 -4.22 -9.27 3.65
N PHE A 20 -3.42 -10.06 2.95
CA PHE A 20 -2.26 -9.56 2.22
C PHE A 20 -2.74 -9.03 0.88
N SER A 21 -2.73 -7.72 0.70
CA SER A 21 -3.26 -7.14 -0.52
C SER A 21 -2.82 -5.71 -0.80
N TRP A 22 -3.37 -5.18 -1.90
CA TRP A 22 -3.31 -3.81 -2.38
C TRP A 22 -4.28 -2.91 -1.59
N GLY A 23 -4.15 -1.59 -1.69
CA GLY A 23 -5.00 -0.68 -0.93
C GLY A 23 -6.43 -0.54 -1.45
N ASP A 24 -6.80 -1.22 -2.56
CA ASP A 24 -8.20 -1.37 -3.00
C ASP A 24 -9.13 -1.90 -1.89
N VAL A 25 -8.59 -2.70 -0.96
CA VAL A 25 -9.33 -3.19 0.21
C VAL A 25 -9.88 -2.04 1.04
N GLY A 26 -9.16 -0.91 1.12
CA GLY A 26 -9.59 0.30 1.85
C GLY A 26 -10.91 0.85 1.35
N SER A 27 -11.10 0.93 0.04
CA SER A 27 -12.35 1.36 -0.59
C SER A 27 -13.45 0.33 -0.37
N LEU A 28 -13.15 -0.95 -0.56
CA LEU A 28 -14.11 -2.05 -0.44
C LEU A 28 -14.65 -2.21 0.99
N VAL A 29 -13.84 -1.87 2.00
CA VAL A 29 -14.28 -1.86 3.41
C VAL A 29 -15.42 -0.87 3.65
N GLN A 30 -15.55 0.19 2.85
CA GLN A 30 -16.58 1.21 3.01
C GLN A 30 -17.95 0.79 2.45
N ASP A 31 -17.99 -0.21 1.56
CA ASP A 31 -19.22 -0.73 0.96
C ASP A 31 -19.91 -1.71 1.92
N GLU A 32 -20.92 -1.21 2.65
CA GLU A 32 -21.68 -1.99 3.63
C GLU A 32 -22.51 -3.13 2.99
N SER A 33 -22.73 -3.12 1.68
CA SER A 33 -23.39 -4.24 1.00
C SER A 33 -22.49 -5.49 0.92
N ARG A 34 -21.17 -5.31 1.09
CA ARG A 34 -20.15 -6.36 0.97
C ARG A 34 -19.28 -6.52 2.22
N SER A 35 -19.06 -5.45 2.98
CA SER A 35 -18.15 -5.37 4.12
C SER A 35 -18.88 -5.32 5.45
N LYS A 36 -18.40 -6.10 6.42
CA LYS A 36 -18.83 -6.06 7.83
C LYS A 36 -17.86 -5.30 8.75
N ILE A 37 -16.80 -4.73 8.18
CA ILE A 37 -15.67 -4.18 8.92
C ILE A 37 -15.43 -2.69 8.63
N LYS A 38 -16.45 -1.97 8.15
CA LYS A 38 -16.38 -0.51 7.96
C LYS A 38 -15.92 0.19 9.24
N GLY A 39 -14.94 1.09 9.08
CA GLY A 39 -14.33 1.83 10.19
C GLY A 39 -13.40 1.00 11.10
N LYS A 40 -13.13 -0.27 10.75
CA LYS A 40 -12.28 -1.17 11.55
C LYS A 40 -11.01 -1.61 10.83
N LEU A 41 -10.74 -1.07 9.64
CA LEU A 41 -9.55 -1.39 8.87
C LEU A 41 -8.34 -0.60 9.40
N GLY A 42 -7.26 -1.32 9.69
CA GLY A 42 -5.92 -0.77 9.79
C GLY A 42 -5.04 -1.34 8.69
N ALA A 43 -4.00 -0.59 8.30
CA ALA A 43 -2.98 -1.04 7.37
C ALA A 43 -1.60 -0.99 8.05
N SER A 44 -0.73 -1.91 7.68
CA SER A 44 0.66 -1.93 8.12
C SER A 44 1.53 -2.50 7.00
N VAL A 45 2.82 -2.19 7.05
CA VAL A 45 3.81 -2.81 6.18
C VAL A 45 3.87 -4.32 6.43
N LEU A 46 4.21 -5.09 5.39
CA LEU A 46 4.39 -6.53 5.55
C LEU A 46 5.48 -6.83 6.60
N PRO A 47 5.30 -7.86 7.44
CA PRO A 47 6.34 -8.32 8.33
C PRO A 47 7.62 -8.66 7.54
N GLY A 48 8.76 -8.17 8.02
CA GLY A 48 10.06 -8.52 7.44
C GLY A 48 10.53 -9.92 7.80
N SER A 49 11.54 -10.42 7.09
CA SER A 49 12.18 -11.72 7.36
C SER A 49 13.58 -11.57 7.95
N TYR A 50 13.91 -12.36 8.97
CA TYR A 50 15.28 -12.49 9.47
C TYR A 50 16.15 -13.39 8.60
N ASP A 51 15.54 -14.39 7.95
CA ASP A 51 16.23 -15.34 7.09
C ASP A 51 16.04 -14.88 5.64
N VAL A 52 17.15 -14.54 4.99
CA VAL A 52 17.16 -14.05 3.61
C VAL A 52 18.19 -14.80 2.79
N TYR A 53 17.94 -14.94 1.49
CA TYR A 53 18.90 -15.52 0.57
C TYR A 53 19.84 -14.43 0.04
N ASP A 54 21.14 -14.55 0.32
CA ASP A 54 22.16 -13.62 -0.16
C ASP A 54 22.66 -14.09 -1.53
N MET A 55 22.20 -13.43 -2.59
CA MET A 55 22.56 -13.74 -3.99
C MET A 55 24.05 -13.58 -4.27
N ASN A 56 24.77 -12.70 -3.55
CA ASN A 56 26.21 -12.53 -3.75
C ASN A 56 27.00 -13.67 -3.11
N LYS A 57 26.46 -14.28 -2.05
CA LYS A 57 27.09 -15.40 -1.33
C LYS A 57 26.49 -16.76 -1.65
N ASN A 58 25.44 -16.81 -2.48
CA ASN A 58 24.66 -18.00 -2.83
C ASN A 58 24.25 -18.86 -1.62
N ARG A 59 23.84 -18.23 -0.51
CA ARG A 59 23.44 -18.94 0.71
C ARG A 59 22.40 -18.17 1.52
N TRP A 60 21.65 -18.90 2.33
CA TRP A 60 20.78 -18.32 3.36
C TRP A 60 21.61 -17.69 4.47
N VAL A 61 21.20 -16.52 4.94
CA VAL A 61 21.81 -15.80 6.06
C VAL A 61 20.73 -15.31 7.03
N ARG A 62 21.05 -15.35 8.33
CA ARG A 62 20.23 -14.80 9.40
C ARG A 62 20.70 -13.38 9.74
N LEU A 63 19.80 -12.40 9.64
CA LEU A 63 20.08 -10.99 9.92
C LEU A 63 19.87 -10.66 11.41
N LYS A 64 20.49 -9.57 11.89
CA LYS A 64 20.25 -9.04 13.25
C LYS A 64 18.94 -8.26 13.37
N LYS A 65 18.48 -7.66 12.27
CA LYS A 65 17.20 -6.96 12.13
C LYS A 65 16.46 -7.58 10.95
N PRO A 66 15.12 -7.66 10.99
CA PRO A 66 14.37 -8.24 9.88
C PRO A 66 14.54 -7.37 8.64
N ASN A 67 14.73 -8.02 7.48
CA ASN A 67 14.66 -7.36 6.19
C ASN A 67 13.20 -7.10 5.85
N ILE A 68 12.80 -5.83 5.90
CA ILE A 68 11.48 -5.37 5.48
C ILE A 68 11.59 -5.00 4.00
N ALA A 69 11.05 -5.85 3.13
CA ALA A 69 11.01 -5.57 1.70
C ALA A 69 9.78 -4.69 1.41
N GLY A 70 10.02 -3.45 0.98
CA GLY A 70 8.98 -2.59 0.42
C GLY A 70 8.56 -3.07 -0.97
N ASN A 71 7.28 -2.89 -1.32
CA ASN A 71 6.70 -3.18 -2.64
C ASN A 71 7.14 -4.54 -3.25
N THR A 72 6.70 -5.64 -2.64
CA THR A 72 7.04 -7.01 -3.07
C THR A 72 6.30 -7.48 -4.34
N THR A 73 5.32 -6.70 -4.81
CA THR A 73 4.43 -7.07 -5.92
C THR A 73 4.62 -6.21 -7.16
N GLY A 74 5.49 -5.19 -7.11
CA GLY A 74 5.89 -4.37 -8.26
C GLY A 74 4.85 -3.37 -8.76
N GLY A 75 3.68 -3.25 -8.10
CA GLY A 75 2.63 -2.31 -8.48
C GLY A 75 2.75 -1.00 -7.72
N SER A 76 3.63 -0.10 -8.17
CA SER A 76 3.59 1.30 -7.74
C SER A 76 3.16 2.19 -8.90
N TRP A 77 2.28 3.15 -8.57
CA TRP A 77 1.89 4.20 -9.50
C TRP A 77 2.51 5.50 -9.01
N GLN A 78 3.19 6.21 -9.89
CA GLN A 78 3.70 7.54 -9.60
C GLN A 78 3.47 8.47 -10.79
N GLY A 79 3.25 9.75 -10.49
CA GLY A 79 3.24 10.78 -11.52
C GLY A 79 4.56 10.79 -12.28
N VAL A 80 4.48 10.79 -13.61
CA VAL A 80 5.65 10.94 -14.49
C VAL A 80 5.53 12.23 -15.28
N ILE A 81 6.66 12.92 -15.46
CA ILE A 81 6.73 14.13 -16.29
C ILE A 81 7.30 13.71 -17.64
N SER A 82 6.52 13.90 -18.70
CA SER A 82 6.99 13.62 -20.05
C SER A 82 8.12 14.58 -20.44
N ALA A 83 9.20 14.06 -21.01
CA ALA A 83 10.27 14.86 -21.60
C ALA A 83 9.79 15.77 -22.75
N LYS A 84 8.60 15.52 -23.30
CA LYS A 84 7.95 16.34 -24.34
C LYS A 84 6.94 17.35 -23.77
N SER A 85 6.81 17.45 -22.45
CA SER A 85 5.88 18.40 -21.84
C SER A 85 6.25 19.82 -22.24
N LYS A 86 5.25 20.60 -22.66
CA LYS A 86 5.42 22.04 -22.90
C LYS A 86 5.51 22.85 -21.60
N ASN A 87 5.10 22.26 -20.47
CA ASN A 87 5.05 22.91 -19.16
C ASN A 87 5.50 21.95 -18.05
N PRO A 88 6.76 21.46 -18.07
CA PRO A 88 7.24 20.47 -17.09
C PRO A 88 7.18 20.98 -15.64
N GLU A 89 7.47 22.27 -15.43
CA GLU A 89 7.44 22.91 -14.10
C GLU A 89 6.04 22.96 -13.48
N VAL A 90 4.99 23.12 -14.30
CA VAL A 90 3.61 23.12 -13.82
C VAL A 90 3.20 21.72 -13.39
N VAL A 91 3.57 20.70 -14.17
CA VAL A 91 3.33 19.30 -13.83
C VAL A 91 4.08 18.92 -12.56
N TYR A 92 5.34 19.34 -12.43
CA TYR A 92 6.12 19.17 -11.21
C TYR A 92 5.44 19.81 -10.02
N SER A 93 5.01 21.07 -10.16
CA SER A 93 4.34 21.83 -9.09
C SER A 93 3.03 21.16 -8.64
N LEU A 94 2.24 20.59 -9.57
CA LEU A 94 1.05 19.80 -9.24
C LEU A 94 1.41 18.53 -8.45
N TYR A 95 2.40 17.76 -8.91
CA TYR A 95 2.82 16.55 -8.18
C TYR A 95 3.40 16.88 -6.81
N ALA A 96 4.15 17.97 -6.69
CA ALA A 96 4.66 18.46 -5.41
C ALA A 96 3.50 18.83 -4.46
N LEU A 97 2.47 19.52 -4.94
CA LEU A 97 1.25 19.80 -4.17
C LEU A 97 0.57 18.50 -3.70
N MET A 98 0.41 17.54 -4.60
CA MET A 98 -0.21 16.24 -4.28
C MET A 98 0.58 15.44 -3.24
N ALA A 99 1.91 15.63 -3.22
CA ALA A 99 2.81 14.98 -2.26
C ALA A 99 2.91 15.71 -0.92
N THR A 100 2.30 16.89 -0.75
CA THR A 100 2.25 17.55 0.56
C THR A 100 1.47 16.68 1.55
N GLU A 101 1.92 16.64 2.81
CA GLU A 101 1.32 15.81 3.85
C GLU A 101 -0.22 15.98 3.96
N PRO A 102 -0.80 17.20 3.97
CA PRO A 102 -2.25 17.35 4.05
C PRO A 102 -2.99 16.71 2.87
N VAL A 103 -2.46 16.83 1.65
CA VAL A 103 -3.09 16.27 0.45
C VAL A 103 -2.89 14.76 0.39
N SER A 104 -1.70 14.27 0.71
CA SER A 104 -1.39 12.84 0.76
C SER A 104 -2.26 12.12 1.80
N MET A 105 -2.38 12.69 3.00
CA MET A 105 -3.25 12.17 4.07
C MET A 105 -4.72 12.21 3.68
N TRP A 106 -5.19 13.28 3.04
CA TRP A 106 -6.56 13.32 2.55
C TRP A 106 -6.83 12.23 1.53
N ASN A 107 -5.91 12.04 0.58
CA ASN A 107 -6.05 11.03 -0.47
C ASN A 107 -6.15 9.62 0.10
N VAL A 108 -5.22 9.22 0.97
CA VAL A 108 -5.17 7.85 1.50
C VAL A 108 -6.38 7.51 2.38
N ASN A 109 -7.00 8.49 3.03
CA ASN A 109 -8.12 8.28 3.94
C ASN A 109 -9.51 8.27 3.26
N ARG A 110 -9.60 8.73 2.01
CA ARG A 110 -10.91 8.86 1.34
C ARG A 110 -11.36 7.58 0.65
N GLY A 111 -10.49 6.59 0.48
CA GLY A 111 -10.75 5.27 -0.10
C GLY A 111 -10.96 5.29 -1.63
N TRP A 112 -11.58 6.32 -2.20
CA TRP A 112 -11.95 6.37 -3.62
C TRP A 112 -10.96 7.13 -4.52
N THR A 113 -9.84 7.59 -3.97
CA THR A 113 -8.79 8.32 -4.70
C THR A 113 -7.82 7.40 -5.43
N GLY A 114 -7.81 6.10 -5.08
CA GLY A 114 -6.85 5.12 -5.58
C GLY A 114 -5.43 5.31 -5.03
N VAL A 115 -5.26 6.11 -3.97
CA VAL A 115 -3.98 6.29 -3.29
C VAL A 115 -3.90 5.39 -2.07
N ASP A 116 -2.92 4.50 -2.08
CA ASP A 116 -2.70 3.52 -1.02
C ASP A 116 -1.71 4.04 0.06
N PRO A 117 -1.78 3.52 1.31
CA PRO A 117 -0.76 3.78 2.31
C PRO A 117 0.62 3.31 1.83
N GLY A 118 1.61 4.21 1.81
CA GLY A 118 2.94 3.90 1.25
C GLY A 118 4.10 4.71 1.82
N VAL A 119 3.83 5.69 2.68
CA VAL A 119 4.85 6.48 3.38
C VAL A 119 4.54 6.49 4.87
N GLU A 120 5.56 6.75 5.70
CA GLU A 120 5.47 6.62 7.17
C GLU A 120 4.30 7.38 7.79
N ILE A 121 4.03 8.60 7.30
CA ILE A 121 2.92 9.45 7.77
C ILE A 121 1.53 8.82 7.60
N HIS A 122 1.36 7.84 6.71
CA HIS A 122 0.06 7.19 6.45
C HIS A 122 -0.27 6.11 7.49
N PHE A 123 0.70 5.66 8.28
CA PHE A 123 0.53 4.56 9.22
C PHE A 123 0.27 5.09 10.62
N LEU A 124 -0.58 4.37 11.37
CA LEU A 124 -0.80 4.67 12.78
C LEU A 124 0.48 4.43 13.58
N PRO A 125 0.74 5.22 14.63
CA PRO A 125 1.83 4.94 15.57
C PRO A 125 1.71 3.53 16.14
N PRO A 126 2.85 2.85 16.41
CA PRO A 126 2.87 1.52 17.04
C PRO A 126 2.38 1.53 18.49
#